data_AF-A0A7Z7YD42-F1
#
_entry.id   AF-A0A7Z7YD42-F1
#
_cell.length_a   1.000
_cell.length_b   1.000
_cell.length_c   1.000
_cell.angle_alpha   90.00
_cell.angle_beta   90.00
_cell.angle_gamma   90.00
#
_symmetry.space_group_name_H-M   'P 1'
#
loop_
_entity.id
_entity.type
_entity.pdbx_description
1 polymer ?
#
loop_
_entity_poly.entity_id
_entity_poly.type
_entity_poly.pdbx_seq_one_letter_code
_entity_poly.pdbx_strand_id
1 'polypeptide(L)'
;MKNQTIQSKATQLKLDLEEGLYQRLSYNRPPLVSHPVEVKLSHCHELIAATFGYGQRVSMKKDDIDWDDQEVYTERWRDTVYQNNKVNESIINRIKELNAPSLKAVPGFIVTGIVQSTLTPPCKDCGHQDPRGRFVHDESGYDPIHYVCRECASDDEEYDTCQFCGDDILYPISLLNSSGECPIHKGESYYDEDELEDIESYVEYINNH
;
A
#
# COMPACT_ATOMS: atom_id res chain seq x y z
N MET A 1 17.88 -17.76 -7.87
CA MET A 1 16.50 -17.70 -8.41
C MET A 1 16.43 -16.75 -9.59
N LYS A 2 15.58 -17.06 -10.57
CA LYS A 2 15.07 -16.02 -11.48
C LYS A 2 14.12 -15.16 -10.64
N ASN A 3 14.10 -13.86 -10.87
CA ASN A 3 13.21 -12.93 -10.18
C ASN A 3 12.31 -12.33 -11.26
N GLN A 4 11.39 -13.17 -11.74
CA GLN A 4 10.52 -12.87 -12.86
C GLN A 4 9.53 -11.77 -12.49
N THR A 5 9.04 -11.74 -11.25
CA THR A 5 8.15 -10.68 -10.76
C THR A 5 8.83 -9.32 -10.83
N ILE A 6 10.04 -9.16 -10.26
CA ILE A 6 10.75 -7.86 -10.33
C ILE A 6 11.13 -7.50 -11.76
N GLN A 7 11.42 -8.48 -12.62
CA GLN A 7 11.66 -8.23 -14.05
C GLN A 7 10.40 -7.74 -14.77
N SER A 8 9.25 -8.37 -14.52
CA SER A 8 7.95 -7.97 -15.05
C SER A 8 7.58 -6.57 -14.58
N LYS A 9 7.66 -6.30 -13.27
CA LYS A 9 7.41 -4.98 -12.68
C LYS A 9 8.35 -3.90 -13.23
N ALA A 10 9.63 -4.21 -13.44
CA ALA A 10 10.55 -3.25 -14.05
C ALA A 10 10.19 -2.92 -15.50
N THR A 11 9.69 -3.91 -16.25
CA THR A 11 9.23 -3.73 -17.63
C THR A 11 7.96 -2.90 -17.68
N GLN A 12 6.97 -3.20 -16.82
CA GLN A 12 5.75 -2.43 -16.71
C GLN A 12 6.04 -0.99 -16.27
N LEU A 13 6.88 -0.80 -15.24
CA LEU A 13 7.28 0.51 -14.74
C LEU A 13 7.94 1.36 -15.83
N LYS A 14 8.74 0.73 -16.69
CA LYS A 14 9.32 1.42 -17.83
C LYS A 14 8.20 1.97 -18.72
N LEU A 15 7.26 1.13 -19.15
CA LEU A 15 6.15 1.53 -20.02
C LEU A 15 5.32 2.65 -19.36
N ASP A 16 4.96 2.49 -18.09
CA ASP A 16 4.13 3.46 -17.36
C ASP A 16 4.83 4.81 -17.17
N LEU A 17 6.17 4.82 -16.99
CA LEU A 17 6.94 6.06 -16.95
C LEU A 17 7.06 6.70 -18.33
N GLU A 18 7.31 5.93 -19.38
CA GLU A 18 7.41 6.48 -20.74
C GLU A 18 6.06 7.03 -21.21
N GLU A 19 4.97 6.33 -20.91
CA GLU A 19 3.60 6.75 -21.22
C GLU A 19 3.11 7.89 -20.32
N GLY A 20 3.17 7.73 -18.99
CA GLY A 20 2.63 8.69 -18.03
C GLY A 20 3.34 10.04 -18.03
N LEU A 21 4.62 10.08 -18.43
CA LEU A 21 5.36 11.34 -18.59
C LEU A 21 5.14 12.00 -19.96
N TYR A 22 4.73 11.21 -20.95
CA TYR A 22 4.43 11.70 -22.30
C TYR A 22 2.97 12.14 -22.47
N GLN A 23 2.03 11.48 -21.80
CA GLN A 23 0.61 11.77 -21.93
C GLN A 23 0.26 13.18 -21.43
N ARG A 24 -0.62 13.86 -22.18
CA ARG A 24 -1.25 15.12 -21.75
C ARG A 24 -2.29 14.78 -20.68
N LEU A 25 -2.04 15.16 -19.43
CA LEU A 25 -3.08 15.17 -18.40
C LEU A 25 -4.31 15.92 -18.95
N SER A 26 -5.48 15.30 -18.84
CA SER A 26 -6.72 15.68 -19.53
C SER A 26 -7.01 17.19 -19.57
N TYR A 27 -7.46 17.63 -20.76
CA TYR A 27 -7.85 18.97 -21.19
C TYR A 27 -6.78 20.09 -21.09
N ASN A 28 -6.19 20.39 -22.26
CA ASN A 28 -5.41 21.60 -22.56
C ASN A 28 -4.08 21.85 -21.83
N ARG A 29 -3.46 20.83 -21.23
CA ARG A 29 -2.06 20.96 -20.77
C ARG A 29 -1.07 20.38 -21.79
N PRO A 30 0.03 21.10 -22.10
CA PRO A 30 1.15 20.51 -22.82
C PRO A 30 1.69 19.31 -22.02
N PRO A 31 2.31 18.32 -22.69
CA PRO A 31 2.93 17.18 -22.01
C PRO A 31 3.99 17.68 -21.02
N LEU A 32 4.19 16.93 -19.93
CA LEU A 32 5.16 17.29 -18.88
C LEU A 32 6.58 17.39 -19.44
N VAL A 33 6.87 16.60 -20.47
CA VAL A 33 8.11 16.66 -21.25
C VAL A 33 7.77 16.89 -22.71
N SER A 34 8.51 17.78 -23.37
CA SER A 34 8.27 18.17 -24.77
C SER A 34 8.65 17.11 -25.81
N HIS A 35 9.25 16.00 -25.37
CA HIS A 35 9.75 14.91 -26.20
C HIS A 35 9.44 13.56 -25.54
N PRO A 36 9.37 12.45 -26.31
CA PRO A 36 9.26 11.11 -25.75
C PRO A 36 10.34 10.87 -24.68
N VAL A 37 9.91 10.44 -23.50
CA VAL A 37 10.81 10.15 -22.38
C VAL A 37 11.40 8.77 -22.62
N GLU A 38 12.72 8.67 -22.77
CA GLU A 38 13.41 7.39 -22.83
C GLU A 38 13.84 6.98 -21.41
N VAL A 39 13.31 5.85 -20.92
CA VAL A 39 13.66 5.29 -19.62
C VAL A 39 14.39 3.97 -19.82
N LYS A 40 15.60 3.88 -19.26
CA LYS A 40 16.37 2.63 -19.27
C LYS A 40 15.78 1.66 -18.25
N LEU A 41 15.68 0.38 -18.62
CA LEU A 41 15.22 -0.68 -17.71
C LEU A 41 16.07 -0.75 -16.42
N SER A 42 17.36 -0.41 -16.51
CA SER A 42 18.24 -0.30 -15.34
C SER A 42 17.78 0.76 -14.35
N HIS A 43 17.20 1.88 -14.80
CA HIS A 43 16.64 2.90 -13.91
C HIS A 43 15.44 2.35 -13.16
N CYS A 44 14.54 1.63 -13.83
CA CYS A 44 13.37 1.02 -13.20
C CYS A 44 13.76 0.06 -12.07
N HIS A 45 14.76 -0.78 -12.28
CA HIS A 45 15.25 -1.66 -11.21
C HIS A 45 15.85 -0.90 -10.02
N GLU A 46 16.52 0.23 -10.25
CA GLU A 46 17.03 1.07 -9.17
C GLU A 46 15.89 1.76 -8.40
N LEU A 47 14.82 2.20 -9.08
CA LEU A 47 13.64 2.77 -8.44
C LEU A 47 12.88 1.73 -7.61
N ILE A 48 12.74 0.50 -8.12
CA ILE A 48 12.16 -0.63 -7.37
C ILE A 48 12.98 -0.89 -6.11
N ALA A 49 14.31 -0.98 -6.22
CA ALA A 49 15.18 -1.20 -5.08
C ALA A 49 15.02 -0.09 -4.03
N ALA A 50 15.01 1.18 -4.45
CA ALA A 50 14.79 2.31 -3.57
C ALA A 50 13.41 2.30 -2.90
N THR A 51 12.38 1.81 -3.59
CA THR A 51 11.02 1.68 -3.06
C THR A 51 10.97 0.69 -1.90
N PHE A 52 11.67 -0.45 -2.05
CA PHE A 52 11.81 -1.46 -0.98
C PHE A 52 12.97 -1.15 -0.01
N GLY A 53 13.42 0.11 0.08
CA GLY A 53 14.38 0.54 1.09
C GLY A 53 15.85 0.17 0.83
N TYR A 54 16.18 -0.41 -0.33
CA TYR A 54 17.56 -0.74 -0.68
C TYR A 54 18.29 0.48 -1.27
N GLY A 55 19.54 0.64 -0.87
CA GLY A 55 20.43 1.67 -1.44
C GLY A 55 20.94 1.38 -2.85
N GLN A 56 20.63 0.25 -3.47
CA GLN A 56 20.94 -0.08 -4.87
C GLN A 56 20.31 -1.41 -5.26
N ARG A 57 20.08 -1.62 -6.57
CA ARG A 57 19.58 -2.89 -7.10
C ARG A 57 20.45 -4.08 -6.71
N VAL A 58 21.78 -3.90 -6.65
CA VAL A 58 22.72 -4.98 -6.30
C VAL A 58 22.49 -5.48 -4.87
N SER A 59 22.14 -4.59 -3.94
CA SER A 59 21.84 -4.97 -2.56
C SER A 59 20.54 -5.77 -2.49
N MET A 60 19.50 -5.32 -3.18
CA MET A 60 18.22 -6.06 -3.32
C MET A 60 18.43 -7.46 -3.93
N LYS A 61 19.34 -7.60 -4.90
CA LYS A 61 19.67 -8.88 -5.54
C LYS A 61 20.41 -9.87 -4.63
N LYS A 62 21.13 -9.36 -3.62
CA LYS A 62 21.85 -10.19 -2.65
C LYS A 62 20.94 -10.63 -1.51
N ASP A 63 19.79 -9.99 -1.37
CA ASP A 63 18.79 -10.38 -0.39
C ASP A 63 18.14 -11.71 -0.82
N ASP A 64 17.97 -12.61 0.14
CA ASP A 64 17.47 -13.97 -0.09
C ASP A 64 15.93 -13.99 0.00
N ILE A 65 15.29 -13.08 -0.75
CA ILE A 65 13.84 -12.94 -0.82
C ILE A 65 13.34 -13.63 -2.08
N ASP A 66 12.33 -14.48 -1.91
CA ASP A 66 11.59 -15.05 -3.04
C ASP A 66 10.55 -14.05 -3.54
N TRP A 67 10.99 -13.15 -4.41
CA TRP A 67 10.13 -12.16 -5.02
C TRP A 67 9.12 -12.73 -6.02
N ASP A 68 9.28 -13.99 -6.43
CA ASP A 68 8.31 -14.67 -7.30
C ASP A 68 7.14 -15.26 -6.50
N ASP A 69 7.26 -15.31 -5.16
CA ASP A 69 6.15 -15.57 -4.25
C ASP A 69 5.32 -14.28 -4.04
N GLN A 70 4.04 -14.36 -4.39
CA GLN A 70 3.12 -13.23 -4.35
C GLN A 70 2.78 -12.79 -2.93
N GLU A 71 2.72 -13.72 -1.97
CA GLU A 71 2.47 -13.40 -0.56
C GLU A 71 3.69 -12.66 0.00
N VAL A 72 4.89 -13.21 -0.22
CA VAL A 72 6.15 -12.57 0.19
C VAL A 72 6.29 -11.18 -0.43
N TYR A 73 5.97 -11.00 -1.72
CA TYR A 73 5.98 -9.69 -2.35
C TYR A 73 5.03 -8.70 -1.65
N THR A 74 3.82 -9.16 -1.36
CA THR A 74 2.75 -8.34 -0.80
C THR A 74 3.05 -7.95 0.64
N GLU A 75 3.58 -8.87 1.46
CA GLU A 75 4.09 -8.59 2.81
C GLU A 75 5.21 -7.56 2.77
N ARG A 76 6.20 -7.73 1.89
CA ARG A 76 7.29 -6.76 1.75
C ARG A 76 6.79 -5.40 1.33
N TRP A 77 5.79 -5.33 0.46
CA TRP A 77 5.16 -4.08 0.08
C TRP A 77 4.40 -3.45 1.24
N ARG A 78 3.62 -4.21 2.00
CA ARG A 78 2.94 -3.76 3.22
C ARG A 78 3.94 -3.17 4.22
N ASP A 79 4.99 -3.92 4.55
CA ASP A 79 5.88 -3.56 5.66
C ASP A 79 6.83 -2.40 5.30
N THR A 80 7.16 -2.26 4.01
CA THR A 80 8.16 -1.28 3.57
C THR A 80 7.55 -0.06 2.89
N VAL A 81 6.41 -0.24 2.20
CA VAL A 81 5.85 0.75 1.27
C VAL A 81 4.54 1.34 1.78
N TYR A 82 3.62 0.48 2.23
CA TYR A 82 2.28 0.90 2.62
C TYR A 82 2.33 1.92 3.76
N GLN A 83 1.65 3.06 3.58
CA GLN A 83 1.61 4.18 4.52
C GLN A 83 2.98 4.73 4.98
N ASN A 84 4.10 4.31 4.37
CA ASN A 84 5.43 4.79 4.70
C ASN A 84 5.75 6.09 3.95
N ASN A 85 5.68 7.21 4.66
CA ASN A 85 5.94 8.54 4.11
C ASN A 85 7.36 8.75 3.57
N LYS A 86 8.34 7.93 3.98
CA LYS A 86 9.75 8.04 3.55
C LYS A 86 10.02 7.43 2.17
N VAL A 87 9.11 6.60 1.65
CA VAL A 87 9.29 5.92 0.35
C VAL A 87 9.44 6.94 -0.77
N ASN A 88 8.61 7.99 -0.77
CA ASN A 88 8.70 9.05 -1.77
C ASN A 88 10.06 9.74 -1.75
N GLU A 89 10.60 10.00 -0.56
CA GLU A 89 11.93 10.59 -0.41
C GLU A 89 13.04 9.66 -0.93
N SER A 90 12.97 8.36 -0.60
CA SER A 90 13.90 7.34 -1.11
C SER A 90 13.92 7.29 -2.64
N ILE A 91 12.75 7.27 -3.27
CA ILE A 91 12.62 7.28 -4.74
C ILE A 91 13.22 8.57 -5.32
N ILE A 92 12.87 9.73 -4.77
CA ILE A 92 13.38 11.04 -5.24
C ILE A 92 14.90 11.12 -5.10
N ASN A 93 15.46 10.67 -3.99
CA ASN A 93 16.91 10.65 -3.77
C ASN A 93 17.60 9.72 -4.76
N ARG A 94 17.02 8.55 -5.06
CA ARG A 94 17.53 7.67 -6.11
C ARG A 94 17.54 8.34 -7.48
N ILE A 95 16.47 9.04 -7.85
CA ILE A 95 16.40 9.76 -9.14
C ILE A 95 17.54 10.78 -9.28
N LYS A 96 17.93 11.48 -8.20
CA LYS A 96 19.05 12.44 -8.21
C LYS A 96 20.37 11.77 -8.58
N GLU A 97 20.60 10.54 -8.13
CA GLU A 97 21.82 9.76 -8.38
C GLU A 97 21.86 9.14 -9.79
N LEU A 98 20.70 8.85 -10.38
CA LEU A 98 20.61 8.23 -11.70
C LEU A 98 21.06 9.17 -12.82
N ASN A 99 21.68 8.62 -13.87
CA ASN A 99 21.88 9.31 -15.14
C ASN A 99 20.59 9.27 -15.99
N ALA A 100 19.54 9.92 -15.48
CA ALA A 100 18.20 9.96 -16.08
C ALA A 100 17.68 11.40 -16.18
N PRO A 101 18.16 12.21 -17.14
CA PRO A 101 17.74 13.61 -17.28
C PRO A 101 16.22 13.79 -17.44
N SER A 102 15.57 12.86 -18.16
CA SER A 102 14.13 12.85 -18.38
C SER A 102 13.34 12.70 -17.06
N LEU A 103 13.75 11.79 -16.18
CA LEU A 103 13.13 11.61 -14.85
C LEU A 103 13.40 12.80 -13.92
N LYS A 104 14.58 13.42 -14.02
CA LYS A 104 14.97 14.60 -13.22
C LYS A 104 14.21 15.87 -13.60
N ALA A 105 13.73 15.97 -14.83
CA ALA A 105 13.00 17.12 -15.34
C ALA A 105 11.53 17.15 -14.87
N VAL A 106 11.01 16.05 -14.35
CA VAL A 106 9.61 15.89 -13.95
C VAL A 106 9.46 16.14 -12.44
N PRO A 107 8.35 16.76 -11.98
CA PRO A 107 8.05 16.85 -10.56
C PRO A 107 8.08 15.47 -9.88
N GLY A 108 8.82 15.37 -8.76
CA GLY A 108 9.05 14.10 -8.07
C GLY A 108 7.78 13.32 -7.73
N PHE A 109 6.72 14.02 -7.30
CA PHE A 109 5.44 13.40 -6.93
C PHE A 109 4.75 12.64 -8.08
N ILE A 110 5.02 13.03 -9.34
CA ILE A 110 4.47 12.33 -10.52
C ILE A 110 5.20 11.01 -10.70
N VAL A 111 6.54 11.05 -10.65
CA VAL A 111 7.37 9.84 -10.79
C VAL A 111 7.08 8.88 -9.64
N THR A 112 7.01 9.38 -8.40
CA THR A 112 6.71 8.52 -7.25
C THR A 112 5.30 7.94 -7.30
N GLY A 113 4.30 8.71 -7.78
CA GLY A 113 2.95 8.22 -8.00
C GLY A 113 2.89 7.06 -9.01
N ILE A 114 3.58 7.17 -10.14
CA ILE A 114 3.67 6.10 -11.15
C ILE A 114 4.39 4.88 -10.56
N VAL A 115 5.54 5.08 -9.89
CA VAL A 115 6.32 4.00 -9.27
C VAL A 115 5.47 3.24 -8.24
N GLN A 116 4.80 3.95 -7.33
CA GLN A 116 3.97 3.31 -6.32
C GLN A 116 2.81 2.55 -6.96
N SER A 117 2.07 3.15 -7.89
CA SER A 117 0.95 2.50 -8.56
C SER A 117 1.38 1.22 -9.30
N THR A 118 2.54 1.23 -9.96
CA THR A 118 3.06 0.04 -10.64
C THR A 118 3.39 -1.09 -9.67
N LEU A 119 3.90 -0.75 -8.49
CA LEU A 119 4.39 -1.70 -7.49
C LEU A 119 3.33 -2.11 -6.47
N THR A 120 2.19 -1.42 -6.42
CA THR A 120 1.07 -1.80 -5.57
C THR A 120 0.60 -3.23 -5.88
N PRO A 121 0.36 -4.08 -4.87
CA PRO A 121 -0.27 -5.37 -5.08
C PRO A 121 -1.60 -5.24 -5.85
N PRO A 122 -1.93 -6.16 -6.75
CA PRO A 122 -3.23 -6.12 -7.42
C PRO A 122 -4.35 -6.24 -6.40
N CYS A 123 -5.44 -5.47 -6.58
CA CYS A 123 -6.67 -5.66 -5.84
C CYS A 123 -7.14 -7.11 -5.99
N LYS A 124 -7.45 -7.78 -4.88
CA LYS A 124 -7.91 -9.18 -4.92
C LYS A 124 -9.24 -9.34 -5.67
N ASP A 125 -10.08 -8.30 -5.70
CA ASP A 125 -11.43 -8.35 -6.29
C ASP A 125 -11.43 -7.99 -7.77
N CYS A 126 -10.71 -6.94 -8.18
CA CYS A 126 -10.76 -6.40 -9.54
C CYS A 126 -9.41 -6.37 -10.27
N GLY A 127 -8.31 -6.72 -9.61
CA GLY A 127 -6.95 -6.70 -10.15
C GLY A 127 -6.35 -5.30 -10.35
N HIS A 128 -7.12 -4.23 -10.14
CA HIS A 128 -6.63 -2.86 -10.27
C HIS A 128 -5.55 -2.54 -9.22
N GLN A 129 -4.53 -1.79 -9.63
CA GLN A 129 -3.43 -1.38 -8.76
C GLN A 129 -3.62 0.10 -8.35
N ASP A 130 -4.17 0.32 -7.16
CA ASP A 130 -4.35 1.65 -6.58
C ASP A 130 -3.55 1.72 -5.27
N PRO A 131 -2.48 2.53 -5.15
CA PRO A 131 -1.65 2.61 -3.94
C PRO A 131 -2.39 3.15 -2.71
N ARG A 132 -3.61 3.67 -2.88
CA ARG A 132 -4.49 4.17 -1.81
C ARG A 132 -5.55 3.17 -1.39
N GLY A 133 -5.48 1.94 -1.89
CA GLY A 133 -6.24 0.82 -1.37
C GLY A 133 -5.86 0.45 0.07
N ARG A 134 -6.50 -0.58 0.60
CA ARG A 134 -6.39 -1.01 1.99
C ARG A 134 -6.11 -2.50 2.08
N PHE A 135 -5.47 -2.90 3.17
CA PHE A 135 -5.26 -4.30 3.50
C PHE A 135 -6.50 -4.87 4.22
N VAL A 136 -6.75 -6.16 3.97
CA VAL A 136 -7.90 -6.90 4.51
C VAL A 136 -7.40 -8.04 5.41
N HIS A 137 -7.86 -8.07 6.66
CA HIS A 137 -7.62 -9.20 7.55
C HIS A 137 -8.51 -10.39 7.22
N ASP A 138 -8.02 -11.57 7.59
CA ASP A 138 -8.77 -12.81 7.59
C ASP A 138 -9.21 -13.19 9.03
N GLU A 139 -9.75 -14.40 9.17
CA GLU A 139 -10.19 -14.97 10.45
C GLU A 139 -9.09 -15.05 11.51
N SER A 140 -7.83 -15.10 11.09
CA SER A 140 -6.70 -15.23 11.99
C SER A 140 -6.41 -13.94 12.75
N GLY A 141 -6.79 -12.79 12.17
CA GLY A 141 -6.53 -11.46 12.72
C GLY A 141 -5.03 -11.11 12.82
N TYR A 142 -4.15 -11.88 12.17
CA TYR A 142 -2.73 -11.58 12.00
C TYR A 142 -2.47 -10.75 10.75
N ASP A 143 -1.21 -10.33 10.54
CA ASP A 143 -0.81 -9.40 9.49
C ASP A 143 -1.48 -9.65 8.12
N PRO A 144 -2.22 -8.69 7.57
CA PRO A 144 -3.09 -8.92 6.43
C PRO A 144 -2.27 -9.09 5.15
N ILE A 145 -2.52 -10.17 4.40
CA ILE A 145 -1.83 -10.44 3.13
C ILE A 145 -2.66 -10.06 1.90
N HIS A 146 -3.96 -9.78 2.08
CA HIS A 146 -4.85 -9.39 1.00
C HIS A 146 -4.98 -7.88 0.88
N TYR A 147 -5.00 -7.39 -0.36
CA TYR A 147 -5.10 -5.97 -0.68
C TYR A 147 -6.30 -5.70 -1.57
N VAL A 148 -7.04 -4.64 -1.29
CA VAL A 148 -8.17 -4.17 -2.11
C VAL A 148 -7.93 -2.72 -2.52
N CYS A 149 -8.23 -2.39 -3.78
CA CYS A 149 -8.17 -1.00 -4.24
C CYS A 149 -9.22 -0.15 -3.50
N ARG A 150 -9.07 1.17 -3.54
CA ARG A 150 -9.98 2.09 -2.84
C ARG A 150 -11.44 1.95 -3.28
N GLU A 151 -11.68 1.64 -4.55
CA GLU A 151 -13.04 1.46 -5.07
C GLU A 151 -13.71 0.22 -4.47
N CYS A 152 -13.05 -0.94 -4.51
CA CYS A 152 -13.56 -2.17 -3.89
C CYS A 152 -13.63 -2.06 -2.35
N ALA A 153 -12.68 -1.36 -1.74
CA ALA A 153 -12.67 -1.08 -0.30
C ALA A 153 -13.85 -0.23 0.18
N SER A 154 -14.55 0.45 -0.73
CA SER A 154 -15.70 1.31 -0.41
C SER A 154 -17.03 0.57 -0.52
N ASP A 155 -17.00 -0.73 -0.86
CA ASP A 155 -18.19 -1.58 -0.90
C ASP A 155 -18.57 -1.99 0.54
N ASP A 156 -19.60 -1.33 1.06
CA ASP A 156 -20.13 -1.52 2.42
C ASP A 156 -21.01 -2.78 2.54
N GLU A 157 -21.18 -3.55 1.48
CA GLU A 157 -21.77 -4.89 1.53
C GLU A 157 -20.70 -6.00 1.69
N GLU A 158 -19.45 -5.72 1.33
CA GLU A 158 -18.35 -6.68 1.37
C GLU A 158 -17.36 -6.39 2.51
N TYR A 159 -17.03 -5.13 2.76
CA TYR A 159 -16.00 -4.73 3.73
C TYR A 159 -16.50 -3.71 4.74
N ASP A 160 -16.01 -3.84 5.97
CA ASP A 160 -16.17 -2.84 7.01
C ASP A 160 -14.98 -2.89 7.99
N THR A 161 -14.93 -1.98 8.95
CA THR A 161 -13.85 -1.88 9.95
C THR A 161 -14.30 -2.43 11.29
N CYS A 162 -13.33 -2.91 12.07
CA CYS A 162 -13.58 -3.26 13.47
C CYS A 162 -13.50 -2.00 14.32
N GLN A 163 -14.51 -1.76 15.18
CA GLN A 163 -14.57 -0.57 16.04
C GLN A 163 -13.35 -0.40 16.98
N PHE A 164 -12.64 -1.50 17.28
CA PHE A 164 -11.46 -1.51 18.15
C PHE A 164 -10.12 -1.48 17.38
N CYS A 165 -10.09 -1.93 16.12
CA CYS A 165 -8.86 -1.96 15.32
C CYS A 165 -8.55 -0.62 14.63
N GLY A 166 -9.54 0.26 14.54
CA GLY A 166 -9.45 1.54 13.84
C GLY A 166 -9.76 1.44 12.34
N ASP A 167 -9.81 2.60 11.69
CA ASP A 167 -10.41 2.76 10.36
C ASP A 167 -9.50 2.35 9.19
N ASP A 168 -8.22 2.10 9.44
CA ASP A 168 -7.22 1.82 8.40
C ASP A 168 -7.17 0.34 7.98
N ILE A 169 -7.93 -0.50 8.68
CA ILE A 169 -7.89 -1.95 8.57
C ILE A 169 -9.28 -2.45 8.18
N LEU A 170 -9.36 -3.18 7.07
CA LEU A 170 -10.62 -3.76 6.60
C LEU A 170 -10.77 -5.20 7.04
N TYR A 171 -12.02 -5.59 7.27
CA TYR A 171 -12.46 -6.95 7.47
C TYR A 171 -13.58 -7.25 6.46
N PRO A 172 -13.67 -8.49 5.93
CA PRO A 172 -14.90 -8.94 5.30
C PRO A 172 -16.04 -8.85 6.31
N ILE A 173 -17.20 -8.34 5.90
CA ILE A 173 -18.35 -8.16 6.81
C ILE A 173 -18.78 -9.47 7.45
N SER A 174 -18.61 -10.58 6.75
CA SER A 174 -18.88 -11.93 7.28
C SER A 174 -18.06 -12.29 8.53
N LEU A 175 -16.95 -11.59 8.79
CA LEU A 175 -16.10 -11.80 9.97
C LEU A 175 -16.45 -10.86 11.13
N LEU A 176 -17.27 -9.84 10.88
CA LEU A 176 -17.71 -8.93 11.92
C LEU A 176 -19.01 -9.44 12.54
N ASN A 177 -19.13 -9.33 13.86
CA ASN A 177 -20.39 -9.58 14.53
C ASN A 177 -21.35 -8.38 14.40
N SER A 178 -22.57 -8.51 14.95
CA SER A 178 -23.58 -7.44 14.91
C SER A 178 -23.17 -6.14 15.62
N SER A 179 -22.13 -6.19 16.45
CA SER A 179 -21.57 -5.03 17.14
C SER A 179 -20.40 -4.39 16.37
N GLY A 180 -20.04 -4.89 15.18
CA GLY A 180 -18.89 -4.39 14.41
C GLY A 180 -17.54 -4.82 14.98
N GLU A 181 -17.47 -5.97 15.64
CA GLU A 181 -16.25 -6.50 16.23
C GLU A 181 -15.68 -7.64 15.38
N CYS A 182 -14.37 -7.62 15.16
CA CYS A 182 -13.66 -8.73 14.53
C CYS A 182 -13.51 -9.92 15.48
N PRO A 183 -13.06 -11.09 14.98
CA PRO A 183 -12.93 -12.30 15.81
C PRO A 183 -12.05 -12.14 17.05
N ILE A 184 -11.06 -11.25 17.02
CA ILE A 184 -10.18 -10.96 18.16
C ILE A 184 -10.92 -10.19 19.25
N HIS A 185 -11.70 -9.17 18.88
CA HIS A 185 -12.36 -8.27 19.83
C HIS A 185 -13.82 -8.68 20.11
N LYS A 186 -14.17 -9.93 19.81
CA LYS A 186 -15.54 -10.43 19.92
C LYS A 186 -15.96 -10.46 21.40
N GLY A 187 -16.99 -9.68 21.72
CA GLY A 187 -17.56 -9.55 23.05
C GLY A 187 -16.93 -8.43 23.87
N GLU A 188 -15.97 -7.67 23.34
CA GLU A 188 -15.33 -6.59 24.10
C GLU A 188 -16.25 -5.37 24.32
N SER A 189 -17.27 -5.19 23.48
CA SER A 189 -18.29 -4.17 23.70
C SER A 189 -19.40 -4.62 24.66
N TYR A 190 -19.34 -5.86 25.15
CA TYR A 190 -20.33 -6.40 26.08
C TYR A 190 -19.76 -6.41 27.48
N TYR A 191 -20.30 -5.55 28.35
CA TYR A 191 -20.01 -5.62 29.78
C TYR A 191 -20.83 -6.73 30.41
N ASP A 192 -20.18 -7.55 31.23
CA ASP A 192 -20.91 -8.47 32.10
C ASP A 192 -21.57 -7.74 33.29
N GLU A 193 -22.41 -8.46 34.05
CA GLU A 193 -23.16 -7.85 35.16
C GLU A 193 -22.23 -7.27 36.24
N ASP A 194 -21.08 -7.90 36.49
CA ASP A 194 -20.12 -7.46 37.49
C ASP A 194 -19.39 -6.18 37.01
N GLU A 195 -18.98 -6.14 35.73
CA GLU A 195 -18.38 -4.95 35.11
C GLU A 195 -19.35 -3.77 35.06
N LEU A 196 -20.64 -4.02 34.82
CA LEU A 196 -21.68 -2.98 34.87
C LEU A 196 -21.85 -2.44 36.29
N GLU A 197 -21.88 -3.30 37.31
CA GLU A 197 -22.01 -2.89 38.71
C GLU A 197 -20.81 -2.04 39.17
N ASP A 198 -19.60 -2.39 38.72
CA ASP A 198 -18.39 -1.62 38.98
C ASP A 198 -18.42 -0.23 38.31
N ILE A 199 -18.87 -0.15 37.05
CA ILE A 199 -19.02 1.12 36.32
C ILE A 199 -20.09 2.00 37.00
N GLU A 200 -21.24 1.44 37.34
CA GLU A 200 -22.34 2.16 37.99
C GLU A 200 -21.89 2.71 39.36
N SER A 201 -21.20 1.89 40.15
CA SER A 201 -20.65 2.26 41.45
C SER A 201 -19.63 3.41 41.34
N TYR A 202 -18.75 3.39 40.33
CA TYR A 202 -17.79 4.45 40.08
C TYR A 202 -18.46 5.78 39.68
N VAL A 203 -19.48 5.72 38.81
CA VAL A 203 -20.26 6.90 38.40
C VAL A 203 -21.01 7.51 39.59
N GLU A 204 -21.59 6.67 40.45
CA GLU A 204 -22.25 7.13 41.68
C GLU A 204 -21.26 7.84 42.62
N TYR A 205 -20.05 7.27 42.78
CA TYR A 205 -19.01 7.89 43.61
C TYR A 205 -18.63 9.30 43.12
N ILE A 206 -18.38 9.45 41.81
CA ILE A 206 -18.03 10.74 41.19
C ILE A 206 -19.15 11.77 41.34
N ASN A 207 -20.41 11.38 41.16
CA ASN A 207 -21.52 12.33 41.24
C ASN A 207 -21.80 12.82 42.67
N ASN A 208 -21.37 12.04 43.67
CA ASN A 208 -21.60 12.32 45.08
C ASN A 208 -20.39 12.95 45.81
N HIS A 209 -19.27 13.22 45.12
CA HIS A 209 -18.04 13.82 45.68
C HIS A 209 -17.47 14.92 44.78
#